data_AF-A0A1V6C450-F1
#
_entry.id   AF-A0A1V6C450-F1
#
_cell.length_a   1.000
_cell.length_b   1.000
_cell.length_c   1.000
_cell.angle_alpha   90.00
_cell.angle_beta   90.00
_cell.angle_gamma   90.00
#
_symmetry.space_group_name_H-M   'P 1'
#
loop_
_entity.id
_entity.type
_entity.pdbx_description
1 polymer ?
#
loop_
_entity_poly.entity_id
_entity_poly.type
_entity_poly.pdbx_seq_one_letter_code
_entity_poly.pdbx_strand_id
1 'polypeptide(L)'
;MQDLFPFEHYFDNKGEIKRNELDNNDGLWTRREIITRYLLVSAVLDQGPDLEGVRLLFKDVINALYSKEIRIFHKPLDFFKELGISIDEILEKHDGVKKIRADTWARENKSNPGKYNLFTDRTNQVLGYAIYRWGVVLCVPFLLEKDLQKNGRESSEPLVAYIEDWDSAEIMSQQIKDNKRYGLGKAIGDKAGHLFAKWYIHTFELVKKNDSSFGPLSYELPFDSNAGRVLFRTGFLLNWADLSDYKNWDVIQEGKGKSGKHYIRVTNIRGRKSDRFSDLKDFIDSYELICVEYLKVKKRRPSKVEIQQIPNILLLNTNYGIGDLDDGLMYIGTNYCFNHDEPRCFQCPVKNLCLGYTNRNELITNYRT
;
A
#
# COMPACT_ATOMS: atom_id res chain seq x y z
N MET A 1 3.17 -12.21 9.10
CA MET A 1 4.50 -12.69 8.71
C MET A 1 5.01 -13.76 9.66
N GLN A 2 4.67 -13.71 10.96
CA GLN A 2 5.01 -14.76 11.94
C GLN A 2 4.52 -16.17 11.55
N ASP A 3 3.32 -16.29 10.96
CA ASP A 3 2.79 -17.59 10.47
C ASP A 3 3.43 -18.09 9.16
N LEU A 4 4.44 -17.39 8.64
CA LEU A 4 5.24 -17.86 7.53
C LEU A 4 6.39 -18.68 8.11
N PHE A 5 6.30 -19.99 7.97
CA PHE A 5 7.37 -20.92 8.35
C PHE A 5 8.78 -20.43 7.98
N PRO A 6 9.04 -19.87 6.77
CA PRO A 6 10.41 -19.45 6.44
C PRO A 6 10.88 -18.19 7.14
N PHE A 7 10.02 -17.46 7.86
CA PHE A 7 10.37 -16.22 8.55
C PHE A 7 10.07 -16.26 10.05
N GLU A 8 9.54 -17.37 10.59
CA GLU A 8 9.19 -17.49 11.99
C GLU A 8 10.38 -17.13 12.90
N HIS A 9 11.60 -17.57 12.55
CA HIS A 9 12.82 -17.29 13.30
C HIS A 9 13.25 -15.81 13.28
N TYR A 10 12.67 -14.98 12.41
CA TYR A 10 12.92 -13.54 12.36
C TYR A 10 12.15 -12.78 13.47
N PHE A 11 11.17 -13.42 14.08
CA PHE A 11 10.34 -12.85 15.14
C PHE A 11 10.73 -13.42 16.50
N ASP A 12 10.52 -12.63 17.54
CA ASP A 12 10.64 -13.05 18.93
C ASP A 12 9.37 -13.74 19.44
N ASN A 13 9.37 -14.14 20.71
CA ASN A 13 8.24 -14.83 21.32
C ASN A 13 6.98 -13.95 21.46
N LYS A 14 7.09 -12.64 21.27
CA LYS A 14 5.96 -11.69 21.26
C LYS A 14 5.42 -11.44 19.84
N GLY A 15 6.04 -12.03 18.82
CA GLY A 15 5.73 -11.77 17.42
C GLY A 15 6.31 -10.45 16.91
N GLU A 16 7.26 -9.86 17.62
CA GLU A 16 7.97 -8.65 17.20
C GLU A 16 9.22 -9.04 16.40
N ILE A 17 9.59 -8.23 15.41
CA ILE A 17 10.79 -8.47 14.61
C ILE A 17 12.04 -8.31 15.49
N LYS A 18 12.97 -9.26 15.38
CA LYS A 18 14.29 -9.18 16.02
C LYS A 18 15.18 -8.16 15.30
N ARG A 19 14.99 -6.88 15.62
CA ARG A 19 15.64 -5.74 14.95
C ARG A 19 17.16 -5.81 14.98
N ASN A 20 17.73 -6.27 16.07
CA ASN A 20 19.17 -6.47 16.25
C ASN A 20 19.76 -7.60 15.37
N GLU A 21 18.91 -8.41 14.73
CA GLU A 21 19.31 -9.50 13.85
C GLU A 21 19.00 -9.22 12.37
N LEU A 22 18.47 -8.05 12.03
CA LEU A 22 18.09 -7.73 10.64
C LEU A 22 19.26 -7.75 9.66
N ASP A 23 20.45 -7.41 10.14
CA ASP A 23 21.66 -7.37 9.31
C ASP A 23 22.42 -8.72 9.32
N ASN A 24 21.92 -9.73 10.04
CA ASN A 24 22.45 -11.09 9.97
C ASN A 24 22.13 -11.71 8.62
N ASN A 25 23.05 -12.53 8.11
CA ASN A 25 22.84 -13.29 6.89
C ASN A 25 21.92 -14.50 7.14
N ASP A 26 20.99 -14.73 6.21
CA ASP A 26 20.26 -15.97 6.00
C ASP A 26 20.54 -16.44 4.57
N GLY A 27 21.44 -17.42 4.44
CA GLY A 27 22.07 -17.78 3.19
C GLY A 27 22.98 -16.67 2.65
N LEU A 28 22.71 -16.19 1.43
CA LEU A 28 23.50 -15.15 0.76
C LEU A 28 23.05 -13.72 1.10
N TRP A 29 21.89 -13.56 1.74
CA TRP A 29 21.24 -12.26 1.90
C TRP A 29 21.06 -11.92 3.37
N THR A 30 20.98 -10.64 3.70
CA THR A 30 20.56 -10.24 5.05
C THR A 30 19.07 -10.56 5.26
N ARG A 31 18.66 -10.72 6.52
CA ARG A 31 17.22 -10.86 6.85
C ARG A 31 16.43 -9.64 6.40
N ARG A 32 17.01 -8.44 6.53
CA ARG A 32 16.44 -7.18 6.04
C ARG A 32 16.14 -7.25 4.54
N GLU A 33 17.07 -7.74 3.73
CA GLU A 33 16.89 -7.93 2.29
C GLU A 33 15.75 -8.90 1.99
N ILE A 34 15.70 -10.04 2.67
CA ILE A 34 14.67 -11.07 2.46
C ILE A 34 13.27 -10.55 2.83
N ILE A 35 13.15 -9.87 3.98
CA ILE A 35 11.89 -9.23 4.39
C ILE A 35 11.49 -8.17 3.36
N THR A 36 12.43 -7.35 2.90
CA THR A 36 12.16 -6.30 1.90
C THR A 36 11.63 -6.88 0.59
N ARG A 37 12.21 -8.00 0.12
CA ARG A 37 11.71 -8.73 -1.06
C ARG A 37 10.30 -9.26 -0.86
N TYR A 38 10.00 -9.82 0.33
CA TYR A 38 8.65 -10.26 0.68
C TYR A 38 7.67 -9.09 0.67
N LEU A 39 8.02 -7.96 1.28
CA LEU A 39 7.15 -6.78 1.37
C LEU A 39 6.84 -6.22 -0.02
N LEU A 40 7.80 -6.24 -0.94
CA LEU A 40 7.59 -5.76 -2.31
C LEU A 40 6.57 -6.62 -3.06
N VAL A 41 6.69 -7.95 -2.97
CA VAL A 41 5.69 -8.88 -3.54
C VAL A 41 4.34 -8.70 -2.85
N SER A 42 4.33 -8.60 -1.51
CA SER A 42 3.12 -8.36 -0.72
C SER A 42 2.38 -7.11 -1.21
N ALA A 43 3.10 -6.01 -1.48
CA ALA A 43 2.49 -4.73 -1.82
C ALA A 43 1.81 -4.79 -3.19
N VAL A 44 2.41 -5.54 -4.12
CA VAL A 44 1.84 -5.80 -5.43
C VAL A 44 0.58 -6.66 -5.34
N LEU A 45 0.56 -7.67 -4.47
CA LEU A 45 -0.58 -8.57 -4.32
C LEU A 45 -1.75 -7.92 -3.56
N ASP A 46 -1.48 -7.03 -2.60
CA ASP A 46 -2.46 -6.29 -1.76
C ASP A 46 -3.31 -5.25 -2.54
N GLN A 47 -3.33 -5.35 -3.86
CA GLN A 47 -4.20 -4.62 -4.78
C GLN A 47 -5.52 -5.37 -5.08
N GLY A 48 -5.70 -6.57 -4.50
CA GLY A 48 -6.89 -7.39 -4.67
C GLY A 48 -8.15 -6.89 -3.94
N PRO A 49 -9.34 -7.44 -4.28
CA PRO A 49 -10.63 -6.96 -3.77
C PRO A 49 -10.97 -7.42 -2.34
N ASP A 50 -10.26 -8.42 -1.80
CA ASP A 50 -10.38 -8.92 -0.42
C ASP A 50 -8.99 -9.04 0.19
N LEU A 51 -8.59 -8.06 1.00
CA LEU A 51 -7.24 -8.01 1.61
C LEU A 51 -6.97 -9.23 2.49
N GLU A 52 -7.98 -9.71 3.24
CA GLU A 52 -7.82 -10.87 4.10
C GLU A 52 -7.57 -12.14 3.28
N GLY A 53 -8.37 -12.34 2.22
CA GLY A 53 -8.19 -13.45 1.31
C GLY A 53 -6.86 -13.41 0.54
N VAL A 54 -6.42 -12.24 0.08
CA VAL A 54 -5.12 -12.06 -0.57
C VAL A 54 -3.97 -12.44 0.37
N ARG A 55 -4.02 -11.97 1.63
CA ARG A 55 -2.99 -12.28 2.63
C ARG A 55 -2.94 -13.78 2.96
N LEU A 56 -4.10 -14.42 3.06
CA LEU A 56 -4.17 -15.87 3.27
C LEU A 56 -3.59 -16.64 2.07
N LEU A 57 -3.99 -16.29 0.85
CA LEU A 57 -3.44 -16.88 -0.39
C LEU A 57 -1.92 -16.72 -0.43
N PHE A 58 -1.42 -15.51 -0.22
CA PHE A 58 0.01 -15.23 -0.27
C PHE A 58 0.76 -16.07 0.77
N LYS A 59 0.25 -16.11 2.01
CA LYS A 59 0.84 -16.93 3.08
C LYS A 59 0.93 -18.40 2.71
N ASP A 60 -0.19 -18.97 2.28
CA ASP A 60 -0.29 -20.40 2.02
C ASP A 60 0.57 -20.82 0.82
N VAL A 61 0.65 -19.99 -0.22
CA VAL A 61 1.55 -20.22 -1.36
C VAL A 61 3.02 -20.15 -0.93
N ILE A 62 3.43 -19.13 -0.16
CA ILE A 62 4.83 -19.04 0.29
C ILE A 62 5.22 -20.25 1.13
N ASN A 63 4.38 -20.66 2.09
CA ASN A 63 4.64 -21.84 2.90
C ASN A 63 4.75 -23.11 2.04
N ALA A 64 3.87 -23.28 1.06
CA ALA A 64 3.91 -24.43 0.16
C ALA A 64 5.18 -24.45 -0.71
N LEU A 65 5.56 -23.33 -1.31
CA LEU A 65 6.79 -23.24 -2.11
C LEU A 65 8.04 -23.53 -1.28
N TYR A 66 8.14 -22.96 -0.09
CA TYR A 66 9.29 -23.18 0.79
C TYR A 66 9.36 -24.60 1.33
N SER A 67 8.22 -25.27 1.58
CA SER A 67 8.19 -26.70 1.94
C SER A 67 8.73 -27.62 0.84
N LYS A 68 8.73 -27.13 -0.41
CA LYS A 68 9.29 -27.80 -1.60
C LYS A 68 10.69 -27.30 -1.95
N GLU A 69 11.35 -26.57 -1.04
CA GLU A 69 12.65 -25.95 -1.25
C GLU A 69 12.71 -24.90 -2.39
N ILE A 70 11.57 -24.37 -2.80
CA ILE A 70 11.46 -23.28 -3.78
C ILE A 70 11.51 -21.94 -3.02
N ARG A 71 12.73 -21.51 -2.67
CA ARG A 71 12.97 -20.36 -1.77
C ARG A 71 12.97 -19.03 -2.51
N ILE A 72 11.85 -18.62 -3.08
CA ILE A 72 11.77 -17.50 -4.04
C ILE A 72 12.33 -16.15 -3.54
N PHE A 73 12.34 -15.87 -2.24
CA PHE A 73 12.96 -14.62 -1.73
C PHE A 73 14.47 -14.73 -1.54
N HIS A 74 14.98 -15.95 -1.32
CA HIS A 74 16.41 -16.23 -1.29
C HIS A 74 16.98 -16.45 -2.69
N LYS A 75 16.19 -16.97 -3.61
CA LYS A 75 16.62 -17.25 -4.97
C LYS A 75 15.45 -17.03 -5.93
N PRO A 76 15.25 -15.77 -6.38
CA PRO A 76 14.11 -15.41 -7.23
C PRO A 76 14.00 -16.23 -8.52
N LEU A 77 15.13 -16.72 -9.03
CA LEU A 77 15.17 -17.58 -10.21
C LEU A 77 14.43 -18.92 -10.02
N ASP A 78 14.29 -19.41 -8.79
CA ASP A 78 13.61 -20.68 -8.52
C ASP A 78 12.12 -20.61 -8.86
N PHE A 79 11.49 -19.45 -8.76
CA PHE A 79 10.11 -19.24 -9.23
C PHE A 79 9.95 -19.55 -10.73
N PHE A 80 10.94 -19.17 -11.54
CA PHE A 80 10.88 -19.36 -13.00
C PHE A 80 11.30 -20.77 -13.41
N LYS A 81 12.27 -21.36 -12.71
CA LYS A 81 12.67 -22.75 -12.94
C LYS A 81 11.54 -23.72 -12.60
N GLU A 82 10.83 -23.44 -11.51
CA GLU A 82 9.73 -24.25 -11.01
C GLU A 82 8.38 -23.58 -11.29
N LEU A 83 8.23 -22.94 -12.45
CA LEU A 83 7.04 -22.15 -12.79
C LEU A 83 5.76 -23.00 -12.78
N GLY A 84 5.83 -24.25 -13.23
CA GLY A 84 4.71 -25.19 -13.19
C GLY A 84 4.21 -25.40 -11.76
N ILE A 85 5.12 -25.75 -10.85
CA ILE A 85 4.81 -25.94 -9.43
C ILE A 85 4.28 -24.64 -8.82
N SER A 86 4.88 -23.50 -9.16
CA SER A 86 4.46 -22.20 -8.64
C SER A 86 3.04 -21.84 -9.05
N ILE A 87 2.66 -22.11 -10.30
CA ILE A 87 1.30 -21.88 -10.81
C ILE A 87 0.31 -22.84 -10.15
N ASP A 88 0.65 -24.12 -10.04
CA ASP A 88 -0.22 -25.13 -9.44
C ASP A 88 -0.52 -24.81 -7.97
N GLU A 89 0.49 -24.39 -7.18
CA GLU A 89 0.29 -23.95 -5.81
C GLU A 89 -0.60 -22.70 -5.72
N ILE A 90 -0.39 -21.70 -6.60
CA ILE A 90 -1.24 -20.51 -6.62
C ILE A 90 -2.71 -20.88 -6.91
N LEU A 91 -2.97 -21.79 -7.85
CA LEU A 91 -4.31 -22.27 -8.15
C LEU A 91 -4.92 -23.03 -6.97
N GLU A 92 -4.21 -24.02 -6.45
CA GLU A 92 -4.71 -24.88 -5.38
C GLU A 92 -5.05 -24.07 -4.12
N LYS A 93 -4.16 -23.16 -3.72
CA LYS A 93 -4.40 -22.31 -2.54
C LYS A 93 -5.49 -21.28 -2.79
N HIS A 94 -5.63 -20.75 -4.01
CA HIS A 94 -6.74 -19.87 -4.36
C HIS A 94 -8.09 -20.57 -4.17
N ASP A 95 -8.23 -21.80 -4.67
CA ASP A 95 -9.45 -22.60 -4.50
C ASP A 95 -9.70 -22.92 -3.01
N GLY A 96 -8.63 -23.18 -2.25
CA GLY A 96 -8.69 -23.34 -0.79
C GLY A 96 -9.27 -22.11 -0.08
N VAL A 97 -8.71 -20.92 -0.35
CA VAL A 97 -9.17 -19.67 0.26
C VAL A 97 -10.61 -19.36 -0.15
N LYS A 98 -10.98 -19.63 -1.42
CA LYS A 98 -12.34 -19.42 -1.91
C LYS A 98 -13.38 -20.20 -1.09
N LYS A 99 -13.08 -21.44 -0.69
CA LYS A 99 -13.98 -22.25 0.16
C LYS A 99 -14.21 -21.64 1.55
N ILE A 100 -13.25 -20.87 2.06
CA ILE A 100 -13.29 -20.28 3.41
C ILE A 100 -13.93 -18.89 3.38
N ARG A 101 -13.57 -18.07 2.39
CA ARG A 101 -13.84 -16.62 2.39
C ARG A 101 -15.07 -16.20 1.57
N ALA A 102 -15.44 -16.95 0.54
CA ALA A 102 -16.38 -16.45 -0.48
C ALA A 102 -17.75 -16.04 0.09
N ASP A 103 -18.30 -16.82 1.03
CA ASP A 103 -19.60 -16.54 1.65
C ASP A 103 -19.56 -15.31 2.56
N THR A 104 -18.54 -15.21 3.40
CA THR A 104 -18.33 -14.05 4.28
C THR A 104 -18.18 -12.77 3.46
N TRP A 105 -17.30 -12.79 2.45
CA TRP A 105 -17.10 -11.67 1.54
C TRP A 105 -18.40 -11.27 0.83
N ALA A 106 -19.17 -12.25 0.35
CA ALA A 106 -20.42 -11.99 -0.37
C ALA A 106 -21.47 -11.33 0.54
N ARG A 107 -21.60 -11.78 1.79
CA ARG A 107 -22.51 -11.20 2.79
C ARG A 107 -22.14 -9.75 3.11
N GLU A 108 -20.87 -9.50 3.41
CA GLU A 108 -20.36 -8.16 3.76
C GLU A 108 -20.52 -7.15 2.61
N ASN A 109 -20.34 -7.62 1.37
CA ASN A 109 -20.39 -6.78 0.18
C ASN A 109 -21.77 -6.75 -0.50
N LYS A 110 -22.80 -7.42 0.05
CA LYS A 110 -24.12 -7.62 -0.57
C LYS A 110 -23.95 -8.10 -2.04
N SER A 111 -23.27 -9.24 -2.23
CA SER A 111 -22.84 -9.85 -3.51
C SER A 111 -23.11 -11.37 -3.53
N ASN A 112 -22.63 -12.08 -4.56
CA ASN A 112 -22.74 -13.54 -4.72
C ASN A 112 -21.39 -14.24 -4.52
N PRO A 113 -21.28 -15.33 -3.74
CA PRO A 113 -20.02 -16.05 -3.50
C PRO A 113 -19.32 -16.53 -4.78
N GLY A 114 -20.08 -16.91 -5.81
CA GLY A 114 -19.53 -17.35 -7.10
C GLY A 114 -18.71 -16.27 -7.84
N LYS A 115 -18.85 -14.99 -7.47
CA LYS A 115 -18.06 -13.87 -8.02
C LYS A 115 -16.73 -13.65 -7.27
N TYR A 116 -16.50 -14.37 -6.18
CA TYR A 116 -15.27 -14.26 -5.41
C TYR A 116 -14.07 -14.77 -6.22
N ASN A 117 -13.10 -13.89 -6.41
CA ASN A 117 -11.84 -14.18 -7.09
C ASN A 117 -10.75 -13.27 -6.50
N LEU A 118 -9.61 -13.86 -6.17
CA LEU A 118 -8.44 -13.15 -5.65
C LEU A 118 -7.49 -12.68 -6.76
N PHE A 119 -7.61 -13.21 -7.97
CA PHE A 119 -6.83 -12.74 -9.10
C PHE A 119 -7.35 -11.36 -9.53
N THR A 120 -6.44 -10.38 -9.58
CA THR A 120 -6.76 -9.01 -9.97
C THR A 120 -7.14 -8.95 -11.45
N ASP A 121 -7.71 -7.80 -11.86
CA ASP A 121 -8.00 -7.49 -13.28
C ASP A 121 -9.04 -8.39 -13.94
N ARG A 122 -9.92 -9.02 -13.14
CA ARG A 122 -10.96 -9.97 -13.59
C ARG A 122 -10.40 -11.13 -14.42
N THR A 123 -9.14 -11.47 -14.21
CA THR A 123 -8.53 -12.61 -14.87
C THR A 123 -8.95 -13.89 -14.16
N ASN A 124 -9.36 -14.89 -14.93
CA ASN A 124 -9.45 -16.28 -14.45
C ASN A 124 -8.19 -17.06 -14.85
N GLN A 125 -7.24 -16.40 -15.52
CA GLN A 125 -6.02 -16.98 -16.04
C GLN A 125 -4.88 -16.80 -15.03
N VAL A 126 -4.55 -17.88 -14.32
CA VAL A 126 -3.46 -17.87 -13.32
C VAL A 126 -2.10 -17.55 -13.92
N LEU A 127 -1.80 -17.96 -15.16
CA LEU A 127 -0.48 -17.70 -15.77
C LEU A 127 -0.19 -16.20 -15.84
N GLY A 128 -1.17 -15.41 -16.30
CA GLY A 128 -1.03 -13.96 -16.36
C GLY A 128 -0.84 -13.36 -14.97
N TYR A 129 -1.63 -13.80 -14.00
CA TYR A 129 -1.49 -13.37 -12.60
C TYR A 129 -0.12 -13.72 -12.01
N ALA A 130 0.34 -14.96 -12.15
CA ALA A 130 1.60 -15.46 -11.62
C ALA A 130 2.79 -14.71 -12.24
N ILE A 131 2.87 -14.62 -13.57
CA ILE A 131 3.97 -13.89 -14.21
C ILE A 131 3.94 -12.41 -13.84
N TYR A 132 2.76 -11.79 -13.87
CA TYR A 132 2.67 -10.34 -13.76
C TYR A 132 2.76 -9.82 -12.32
N ARG A 133 2.11 -10.50 -11.37
CA ARG A 133 2.04 -10.07 -9.97
C ARG A 133 3.12 -10.68 -9.09
N TRP A 134 3.74 -11.78 -9.51
CA TRP A 134 4.83 -12.43 -8.78
C TRP A 134 6.14 -12.35 -9.57
N GLY A 135 6.17 -12.91 -10.78
CA GLY A 135 7.38 -13.02 -11.59
C GLY A 135 8.05 -11.67 -11.86
N VAL A 136 7.32 -10.68 -12.37
CA VAL A 136 7.86 -9.33 -12.64
C VAL A 136 8.49 -8.72 -11.40
N VAL A 137 7.88 -8.94 -10.22
CA VAL A 137 8.39 -8.41 -8.95
C VAL A 137 9.67 -9.11 -8.54
N LEU A 138 9.72 -10.44 -8.65
CA LEU A 138 10.89 -11.26 -8.36
C LEU A 138 12.06 -10.99 -9.33
N CYS A 139 11.79 -10.50 -10.54
CA CYS A 139 12.83 -10.05 -11.46
C CYS A 139 13.62 -8.86 -10.92
N VAL A 140 13.03 -7.97 -10.10
CA VAL A 140 13.73 -6.77 -9.60
C VAL A 140 14.96 -7.13 -8.75
N PRO A 141 14.85 -7.87 -7.63
CA PRO A 141 16.02 -8.28 -6.85
C PRO A 141 16.99 -9.13 -7.66
N PHE A 142 16.49 -9.98 -8.58
CA PHE A 142 17.35 -10.77 -9.46
C PHE A 142 18.20 -9.90 -10.41
N LEU A 143 17.60 -8.90 -11.04
CA LEU A 143 18.31 -7.98 -11.94
C LEU A 143 19.32 -7.13 -11.19
N LEU A 144 18.95 -6.62 -10.01
CA LEU A 144 19.87 -5.86 -9.15
C LEU A 144 21.10 -6.69 -8.78
N GLU A 145 20.92 -7.96 -8.40
CA GLU A 145 22.04 -8.89 -8.17
C GLU A 145 22.94 -9.02 -9.41
N LYS A 146 22.36 -9.27 -10.59
CA LYS A 146 23.14 -9.46 -11.83
C LYS A 146 23.88 -8.21 -12.26
N ASP A 147 23.29 -7.04 -12.07
CA ASP A 147 23.93 -5.78 -12.42
C ASP A 147 25.07 -5.43 -11.45
N LEU A 148 24.96 -5.76 -10.16
CA LEU A 148 26.08 -5.64 -9.23
C LEU A 148 27.24 -6.56 -9.62
N GLN A 149 26.96 -7.84 -9.87
CA GLN A 149 27.96 -8.83 -10.31
C GLN A 149 28.69 -8.36 -11.59
N LYS A 150 27.94 -7.88 -12.59
CA LYS A 150 28.49 -7.36 -13.84
C LYS A 150 29.42 -6.16 -13.61
N ASN A 151 29.16 -5.35 -12.60
CA ASN A 151 29.96 -4.19 -12.24
C ASN A 151 31.09 -4.51 -11.25
N GLY A 152 31.35 -5.79 -10.95
CA GLY A 152 32.37 -6.21 -10.00
C GLY A 152 32.09 -5.78 -8.56
N ARG A 153 30.81 -5.60 -8.20
CA ARG A 153 30.37 -5.24 -6.85
C ARG A 153 29.62 -6.41 -6.23
N GLU A 154 29.76 -6.57 -4.93
CA GLU A 154 29.02 -7.54 -4.13
C GLU A 154 28.18 -6.81 -3.07
N SER A 155 26.99 -7.33 -2.81
CA SER A 155 26.12 -6.86 -1.72
C SER A 155 25.21 -8.01 -1.29
N SER A 156 25.05 -8.18 0.03
CA SER A 156 24.07 -9.10 0.62
C SER A 156 22.68 -8.45 0.75
N GLU A 157 22.52 -7.20 0.29
CA GLU A 157 21.27 -6.43 0.39
C GLU A 157 21.00 -5.55 -0.86
N PRO A 158 20.99 -6.14 -2.07
CA PRO A 158 20.89 -5.36 -3.32
C PRO A 158 19.60 -4.55 -3.44
N LEU A 159 18.46 -5.09 -2.99
CA LEU A 159 17.19 -4.35 -3.03
C LEU A 159 17.16 -3.24 -2.00
N VAL A 160 17.63 -3.49 -0.77
CA VAL A 160 17.76 -2.46 0.28
C VAL A 160 18.64 -1.31 -0.19
N ALA A 161 19.81 -1.62 -0.74
CA ALA A 161 20.73 -0.61 -1.27
C ALA A 161 20.06 0.21 -2.39
N TYR A 162 19.30 -0.44 -3.28
CA TYR A 162 18.59 0.25 -4.37
C TYR A 162 17.49 1.19 -3.86
N ILE A 163 16.65 0.74 -2.91
CA ILE A 163 15.53 1.56 -2.42
C ILE A 163 16.04 2.74 -1.58
N GLU A 164 17.11 2.54 -0.81
CA GLU A 164 17.73 3.59 -0.01
C GLU A 164 18.70 4.48 -0.81
N ASP A 165 19.02 4.19 -2.08
CA ASP A 165 19.84 5.09 -2.90
C ASP A 165 19.05 6.36 -3.33
N TRP A 166 17.72 6.30 -3.29
CA TRP A 166 16.88 7.44 -3.64
C TRP A 166 16.90 8.55 -2.58
N ASP A 167 16.63 9.77 -3.05
CA ASP A 167 16.68 10.97 -2.22
C ASP A 167 15.68 10.94 -1.05
N SER A 168 14.50 10.34 -1.25
CA SER A 168 13.46 10.20 -0.23
C SER A 168 12.61 8.95 -0.46
N ALA A 169 11.83 8.56 0.55
CA ALA A 169 10.84 7.49 0.46
C ALA A 169 9.74 7.77 -0.56
N GLU A 170 9.30 9.02 -0.70
CA GLU A 170 8.34 9.42 -1.72
C GLU A 170 8.90 9.15 -3.13
N ILE A 171 10.13 9.59 -3.39
CA ILE A 171 10.79 9.36 -4.69
C ILE A 171 11.01 7.86 -4.91
N MET A 172 11.44 7.13 -3.89
CA MET A 172 11.59 5.67 -3.92
C MET A 172 10.27 4.98 -4.32
N SER A 173 9.15 5.38 -3.72
CA SER A 173 7.82 4.80 -4.00
C SER A 173 7.41 4.99 -5.47
N GLN A 174 7.78 6.13 -6.08
CA GLN A 174 7.57 6.40 -7.50
C GLN A 174 8.54 5.57 -8.36
N GLN A 175 9.81 5.48 -7.99
CA GLN A 175 10.82 4.76 -8.77
C GLN A 175 10.60 3.24 -8.80
N ILE A 176 10.04 2.65 -7.74
CA ILE A 176 9.60 1.24 -7.75
C ILE A 176 8.62 0.97 -8.90
N LYS A 177 7.81 1.96 -9.28
CA LYS A 177 6.87 1.85 -10.39
C LYS A 177 7.51 2.28 -11.72
N ASP A 178 8.13 3.44 -11.75
CA ASP A 178 8.43 4.18 -12.98
C ASP A 178 9.89 4.07 -13.45
N ASN A 179 10.78 3.46 -12.66
CA ASN A 179 12.18 3.32 -13.06
C ASN A 179 12.29 2.55 -14.38
N LYS A 180 13.05 3.10 -15.34
CA LYS A 180 13.13 2.55 -16.70
C LYS A 180 13.61 1.09 -16.76
N ARG A 181 14.45 0.66 -15.81
CA ARG A 181 15.07 -0.67 -15.79
C ARG A 181 14.45 -1.60 -14.75
N TYR A 182 14.20 -1.09 -13.56
CA TYR A 182 13.75 -1.87 -12.40
C TYR A 182 12.29 -1.62 -12.01
N GLY A 183 11.62 -0.68 -12.69
CA GLY A 183 10.24 -0.31 -12.39
C GLY A 183 9.27 -1.43 -12.73
N LEU A 184 8.30 -1.64 -11.84
CA LEU A 184 7.26 -2.64 -11.99
C LEU A 184 6.15 -2.21 -12.96
N GLY A 185 6.11 -0.93 -13.34
CA GLY A 185 5.14 -0.36 -14.26
C GLY A 185 3.70 -0.68 -13.82
N LYS A 186 2.90 -1.20 -14.75
CA LYS A 186 1.50 -1.57 -14.49
C LYS A 186 1.33 -2.72 -13.46
N ALA A 187 2.40 -3.41 -13.04
CA ALA A 187 2.32 -4.45 -12.01
C ALA A 187 2.12 -3.85 -10.61
N ILE A 188 2.47 -2.57 -10.42
CA ILE A 188 2.22 -1.86 -9.18
C ILE A 188 1.48 -0.54 -9.45
N GLY A 189 0.38 -0.31 -8.72
CA GLY A 189 -0.26 0.99 -8.66
C GLY A 189 0.46 1.91 -7.68
N ASP A 190 0.20 3.22 -7.79
CA ASP A 190 0.85 4.18 -6.90
C ASP A 190 0.54 3.94 -5.41
N LYS A 191 -0.72 3.57 -5.10
CA LYS A 191 -1.13 3.19 -3.74
C LYS A 191 -0.26 2.06 -3.18
N ALA A 192 0.07 1.07 -4.01
CA ALA A 192 0.91 -0.05 -3.58
C ALA A 192 2.38 0.36 -3.40
N GLY A 193 2.89 1.30 -4.19
CA GLY A 193 4.22 1.90 -3.96
C GLY A 193 4.30 2.62 -2.61
N HIS A 194 3.29 3.42 -2.28
CA HIS A 194 3.19 4.09 -0.97
C HIS A 194 2.97 3.12 0.18
N LEU A 195 2.20 2.04 -0.04
CA LEU A 195 2.02 0.97 0.94
C LEU A 195 3.35 0.25 1.23
N PHE A 196 4.17 0.01 0.20
CA PHE A 196 5.51 -0.55 0.38
C PHE A 196 6.39 0.39 1.22
N ALA A 197 6.37 1.70 0.93
CA ALA A 197 7.08 2.68 1.75
C ALA A 197 6.61 2.68 3.21
N LYS A 198 5.29 2.65 3.44
CA LYS A 198 4.72 2.51 4.79
C LYS A 198 5.24 1.27 5.50
N TRP A 199 5.19 0.11 4.86
CA TRP A 199 5.65 -1.12 5.51
C TRP A 199 7.14 -1.08 5.80
N TYR A 200 7.95 -0.61 4.85
CA TYR A 200 9.39 -0.51 5.02
C TYR A 200 9.78 0.44 6.16
N ILE A 201 9.13 1.60 6.26
CA ILE A 201 9.52 2.67 7.18
C ILE A 201 8.83 2.56 8.54
N HIS A 202 7.54 2.29 8.55
CA HIS A 202 6.72 2.42 9.75
C HIS A 202 6.32 1.07 10.35
N THR A 203 5.86 0.11 9.53
CA THR A 203 5.34 -1.16 10.10
C THR A 203 6.46 -2.12 10.48
N PHE A 204 7.49 -2.25 9.63
CA PHE A 204 8.61 -3.16 9.85
C PHE A 204 9.91 -2.43 10.24
N GLU A 205 9.96 -1.10 10.08
CA GLU A 205 11.08 -0.23 10.46
C GLU A 205 12.44 -0.78 9.97
N LEU A 206 12.47 -1.11 8.69
CA LEU A 206 13.62 -1.70 8.00
C LEU A 206 14.60 -0.65 7.46
N VAL A 207 14.34 0.62 7.66
CA VAL A 207 15.21 1.71 7.21
C VAL A 207 16.53 1.68 7.97
N LYS A 208 17.65 1.86 7.26
CA LYS A 208 18.98 2.04 7.85
C LYS A 208 19.37 3.52 7.97
N LYS A 209 18.88 4.36 7.06
CA LYS A 209 19.04 5.81 7.12
C LYS A 209 18.38 6.41 8.37
N ASN A 210 19.03 7.41 8.96
CA ASN A 210 18.50 8.15 10.09
C ASN A 210 18.36 9.64 9.76
N ASP A 211 17.53 9.93 8.76
CA ASP A 211 17.21 11.29 8.33
C ASP A 211 15.72 11.45 8.02
N SER A 212 15.27 12.70 7.85
CA SER A 212 13.88 13.05 7.58
C SER A 212 13.33 12.49 6.27
N SER A 213 14.20 12.14 5.32
CA SER A 213 13.82 11.72 3.97
C SER A 213 13.43 10.24 3.86
N PHE A 214 13.71 9.45 4.90
CA PHE A 214 13.13 8.11 5.11
C PHE A 214 12.40 8.01 6.46
N GLY A 215 11.96 9.15 7.00
CA GLY A 215 11.24 9.24 8.26
C GLY A 215 9.71 9.10 8.14
N PRO A 216 8.97 9.27 9.25
CA PRO A 216 7.51 9.04 9.31
C PRO A 216 6.64 9.95 8.41
N LEU A 217 7.20 11.07 7.93
CA LEU A 217 6.52 12.03 7.04
C LEU A 217 7.09 12.04 5.61
N SER A 218 7.97 11.10 5.28
CA SER A 218 8.76 11.10 4.03
C SER A 218 8.07 10.53 2.79
N TYR A 219 6.84 10.04 2.95
CA TYR A 219 6.01 9.51 1.87
C TYR A 219 4.56 9.98 2.04
N GLU A 220 3.82 9.98 0.94
CA GLU A 220 2.41 10.37 0.96
C GLU A 220 1.50 9.24 1.48
N LEU A 221 0.35 9.62 2.03
CA LEU A 221 -0.65 8.65 2.52
C LEU A 221 -1.08 7.70 1.38
N PRO A 222 -1.06 6.35 1.59
CA PRO A 222 -1.51 5.37 0.59
C PRO A 222 -3.03 5.46 0.36
N PHE A 223 -3.50 6.45 -0.39
CA PHE A 223 -4.93 6.66 -0.61
C PHE A 223 -5.61 5.47 -1.29
N ASP A 224 -6.33 4.71 -0.48
CA ASP A 224 -7.20 3.63 -0.90
C ASP A 224 -8.67 3.97 -0.69
N SER A 225 -9.56 3.08 -1.14
CA SER A 225 -11.01 3.30 -1.04
C SER A 225 -11.50 3.41 0.41
N ASN A 226 -10.86 2.77 1.38
CA ASN A 226 -11.22 2.86 2.79
C ASN A 226 -10.80 4.21 3.38
N ALA A 227 -9.52 4.57 3.25
CA ALA A 227 -8.99 5.84 3.70
C ALA A 227 -9.73 7.02 3.04
N GLY A 228 -9.92 6.96 1.71
CA GLY A 228 -10.66 7.94 0.94
C GLY A 228 -12.11 8.09 1.39
N ARG A 229 -12.81 6.98 1.64
CA ARG A 229 -14.19 7.01 2.15
C ARG A 229 -14.28 7.65 3.53
N VAL A 230 -13.37 7.30 4.43
CA VAL A 230 -13.33 7.89 5.79
C VAL A 230 -13.09 9.39 5.69
N LEU A 231 -12.03 9.82 5.00
CA LEU A 231 -11.69 11.25 4.86
C LEU A 231 -12.77 12.06 4.13
N PHE A 232 -13.46 11.46 3.16
CA PHE A 232 -14.58 12.11 2.49
C PHE A 232 -15.78 12.28 3.44
N ARG A 233 -16.21 11.19 4.08
CA ARG A 233 -17.43 11.18 4.92
C ARG A 233 -17.27 11.95 6.22
N THR A 234 -16.07 12.02 6.77
CA THR A 234 -15.80 12.89 7.93
C THR A 234 -15.87 14.37 7.57
N GLY A 235 -15.85 14.71 6.28
CA GLY A 235 -15.78 16.08 5.80
C GLY A 235 -14.35 16.61 5.71
N PHE A 236 -13.33 15.81 6.05
CA PHE A 236 -11.93 16.23 5.97
C PHE A 236 -11.59 16.76 4.59
N LEU A 237 -11.91 16.03 3.53
CA LEU A 237 -11.65 16.46 2.14
C LEU A 237 -12.40 17.76 1.79
N LEU A 238 -13.61 17.95 2.32
CA LEU A 238 -14.44 19.13 2.02
C LEU A 238 -13.91 20.42 2.64
N ASN A 239 -12.93 20.35 3.55
CA ASN A 239 -12.21 21.53 4.01
C ASN A 239 -11.27 22.08 2.94
N TRP A 240 -10.83 21.25 1.99
CA TRP A 240 -9.78 21.60 1.03
C TRP A 240 -10.31 21.91 -0.36
N ALA A 241 -11.44 21.35 -0.76
CA ALA A 241 -12.10 21.67 -2.02
C ALA A 241 -13.61 21.40 -1.94
N ASP A 242 -14.37 21.99 -2.86
CA ASP A 242 -15.81 21.78 -2.93
C ASP A 242 -16.18 20.51 -3.70
N LEU A 243 -17.42 20.05 -3.51
CA LEU A 243 -17.95 18.91 -4.28
C LEU A 243 -17.90 19.18 -5.79
N SER A 244 -18.07 20.43 -6.23
CA SER A 244 -17.92 20.82 -7.64
C SER A 244 -16.51 20.59 -8.15
N ASP A 245 -15.48 20.92 -7.35
CA ASP A 245 -14.09 20.70 -7.74
C ASP A 245 -13.79 19.21 -7.88
N TYR A 246 -14.26 18.42 -6.91
CA TYR A 246 -14.09 16.96 -6.97
C TYR A 246 -14.82 16.33 -8.15
N LYS A 247 -15.98 16.86 -8.58
CA LYS A 247 -16.63 16.44 -9.83
C LYS A 247 -15.80 16.82 -11.05
N ASN A 248 -15.32 18.07 -11.11
CA ASN A 248 -14.50 18.57 -12.23
C ASN A 248 -13.19 17.78 -12.38
N TRP A 249 -12.64 17.27 -11.28
CA TRP A 249 -11.42 16.46 -11.26
C TRP A 249 -11.66 14.97 -11.51
N ASP A 250 -12.90 14.55 -11.77
CA ASP A 250 -13.34 13.15 -11.90
C ASP A 250 -13.03 12.32 -10.64
N VAL A 251 -12.88 12.97 -9.48
CA VAL A 251 -12.80 12.30 -8.17
C VAL A 251 -14.19 11.80 -7.79
N ILE A 252 -15.23 12.61 -8.01
CA ILE A 252 -16.64 12.20 -7.90
C ILE A 252 -17.15 11.88 -9.30
N GLN A 253 -17.46 10.62 -9.54
CA GLN A 253 -18.04 10.14 -10.79
C GLN A 253 -19.52 9.87 -10.60
N GLU A 254 -20.37 10.76 -11.11
CA GLU A 254 -21.81 10.69 -10.87
C GLU A 254 -22.45 9.46 -11.52
N GLY A 255 -23.35 8.77 -10.79
CA GLY A 255 -24.08 7.60 -11.29
C GLY A 255 -23.24 6.33 -11.49
N LYS A 256 -21.90 6.40 -11.35
CA LYS A 256 -20.99 5.26 -11.60
C LYS A 256 -20.81 4.34 -10.38
N GLY A 257 -21.37 4.69 -9.23
CA GLY A 257 -21.31 3.88 -8.02
C GLY A 257 -22.38 2.79 -7.98
N LYS A 258 -22.24 1.84 -7.05
CA LYS A 258 -23.22 0.76 -6.83
C LYS A 258 -24.62 1.34 -6.63
N SER A 259 -25.60 0.78 -7.31
CA SER A 259 -27.01 1.22 -7.28
C SER A 259 -27.23 2.68 -7.74
N GLY A 260 -26.45 3.16 -8.71
CA GLY A 260 -26.61 4.50 -9.29
C GLY A 260 -26.13 5.65 -8.39
N LYS A 261 -25.43 5.33 -7.29
CA LYS A 261 -24.82 6.30 -6.39
C LYS A 261 -23.58 6.95 -7.04
N HIS A 262 -23.03 7.99 -6.44
CA HIS A 262 -21.80 8.59 -6.92
C HIS A 262 -20.59 7.76 -6.50
N TYR A 263 -19.66 7.48 -7.42
CA TYR A 263 -18.42 6.77 -7.12
C TYR A 263 -17.31 7.76 -6.80
N ILE A 264 -16.60 7.56 -5.68
CA ILE A 264 -15.44 8.34 -5.27
C ILE A 264 -14.20 7.59 -5.70
N ARG A 265 -13.58 8.06 -6.78
CA ARG A 265 -12.28 7.60 -7.26
C ARG A 265 -11.18 8.39 -6.56
N VAL A 266 -10.94 8.10 -5.28
CA VAL A 266 -10.02 8.86 -4.41
C VAL A 266 -8.62 9.04 -5.01
N THR A 267 -8.11 8.08 -5.78
CA THR A 267 -6.80 8.15 -6.43
C THR A 267 -6.67 9.34 -7.38
N ASN A 268 -7.78 9.86 -7.92
CA ASN A 268 -7.80 11.03 -8.80
C ASN A 268 -7.54 12.36 -8.06
N ILE A 269 -7.43 12.35 -6.72
CA ILE A 269 -7.04 13.50 -5.89
C ILE A 269 -5.55 13.85 -6.07
N ARG A 270 -4.72 12.88 -6.48
CA ARG A 270 -3.29 13.11 -6.66
C ARG A 270 -3.03 14.25 -7.66
N GLY A 271 -2.13 15.17 -7.29
CA GLY A 271 -1.81 16.35 -8.07
C GLY A 271 -2.90 17.42 -8.11
N ARG A 272 -4.06 17.21 -7.46
CA ARG A 272 -5.11 18.23 -7.32
C ARG A 272 -4.73 19.22 -6.23
N LYS A 273 -4.98 20.49 -6.51
CA LYS A 273 -4.46 21.61 -5.72
C LYS A 273 -5.59 22.34 -5.03
N SER A 274 -5.29 22.87 -3.84
CA SER A 274 -6.17 23.74 -3.08
C SER A 274 -5.51 25.10 -2.86
N ASP A 275 -6.31 26.14 -3.00
CA ASP A 275 -5.98 27.55 -2.81
C ASP A 275 -6.47 28.05 -1.44
N ARG A 276 -7.29 27.27 -0.72
CA ARG A 276 -8.03 27.74 0.48
C ARG A 276 -7.17 28.24 1.63
N PHE A 277 -5.91 27.81 1.67
CA PHE A 277 -4.96 28.15 2.73
C PHE A 277 -3.63 28.67 2.18
N SER A 278 -3.61 29.12 0.91
CA SER A 278 -2.39 29.68 0.29
C SER A 278 -1.89 30.94 0.99
N ASP A 279 -2.78 31.65 1.68
CA ASP A 279 -2.49 32.94 2.30
C ASP A 279 -2.06 32.80 3.77
N LEU A 280 -2.17 31.59 4.35
CA LEU A 280 -1.70 31.31 5.70
C LEU A 280 -0.20 31.03 5.68
N LYS A 281 0.59 32.02 6.10
CA LYS A 281 2.06 31.96 6.08
C LYS A 281 2.61 30.70 6.76
N ASP A 282 2.20 30.42 8.00
CA ASP A 282 2.71 29.29 8.78
C ASP A 282 2.38 27.93 8.12
N PHE A 283 1.22 27.84 7.48
CA PHE A 283 0.80 26.64 6.76
C PHE A 283 1.68 26.42 5.52
N ILE A 284 1.95 27.48 4.75
CA ILE A 284 2.80 27.38 3.55
C ILE A 284 4.27 27.16 3.92
N ASP A 285 4.77 27.74 5.01
CA ASP A 285 6.12 27.47 5.50
C ASP A 285 6.27 25.99 5.91
N SER A 286 5.25 25.44 6.59
CA SER A 286 5.20 24.00 6.93
C SER A 286 5.10 23.12 5.69
N TYR A 287 4.32 23.53 4.69
CA TYR A 287 4.18 22.82 3.43
C TYR A 287 5.49 22.82 2.62
N GLU A 288 6.18 23.96 2.55
CA GLU A 288 7.50 24.07 1.93
C GLU A 288 8.48 23.10 2.58
N LEU A 289 8.54 23.08 3.92
CA LEU A 289 9.39 22.17 4.67
C LEU A 289 9.10 20.70 4.32
N ILE A 290 7.82 20.28 4.32
CA ILE A 290 7.42 18.91 3.95
C ILE A 290 7.86 18.58 2.52
N CYS A 291 7.57 19.44 1.53
CA CYS A 291 7.87 19.16 0.13
C CYS A 291 9.36 19.13 -0.19
N VAL A 292 10.15 19.98 0.47
CA VAL A 292 11.58 20.17 0.16
C VAL A 292 12.46 19.24 0.98
N GLU A 293 12.20 19.07 2.28
CA GLU A 293 13.11 18.35 3.18
C GLU A 293 12.68 16.89 3.45
N TYR A 294 11.38 16.63 3.52
CA TYR A 294 10.85 15.29 3.83
C TYR A 294 10.57 14.49 2.55
N LEU A 295 9.66 14.98 1.73
CA LEU A 295 9.26 14.32 0.49
C LEU A 295 10.31 14.52 -0.62
N LYS A 296 11.07 15.62 -0.58
CA LYS A 296 12.06 16.05 -1.60
C LYS A 296 11.51 16.11 -3.04
N VAL A 297 10.19 16.21 -3.20
CA VAL A 297 9.52 16.28 -4.51
C VAL A 297 9.58 17.68 -5.15
N LYS A 298 10.03 18.69 -4.40
CA LYS A 298 10.22 20.07 -4.90
C LYS A 298 11.60 20.59 -4.50
N LYS A 299 12.19 21.41 -5.37
CA LYS A 299 13.46 22.13 -5.11
C LYS A 299 13.28 23.56 -4.59
N ARG A 300 12.05 24.07 -4.62
CA ARG A 300 11.69 25.47 -4.31
C ARG A 300 10.30 25.51 -3.68
N ARG A 301 10.02 26.60 -2.97
CA ARG A 301 8.70 26.90 -2.39
C ARG A 301 7.57 26.67 -3.39
N PRO A 302 6.61 25.78 -3.08
CA PRO A 302 5.44 25.58 -3.94
C PRO A 302 4.50 26.79 -3.90
N SER A 303 3.86 27.12 -5.02
CA SER A 303 2.84 28.18 -5.10
C SER A 303 1.42 27.69 -4.78
N LYS A 304 1.20 26.37 -4.77
CA LYS A 304 -0.11 25.74 -4.53
C LYS A 304 0.06 24.44 -3.75
N VAL A 305 -0.90 24.16 -2.88
CA VAL A 305 -0.88 23.00 -1.98
C VAL A 305 -1.57 21.82 -2.64
N GLU A 306 -0.89 20.69 -2.75
CA GLU A 306 -1.47 19.45 -3.27
C GLU A 306 -2.24 18.74 -2.14
N ILE A 307 -3.52 18.42 -2.37
CA ILE A 307 -4.44 17.96 -1.31
C ILE A 307 -3.94 16.68 -0.62
N GLN A 308 -3.27 15.82 -1.38
CA GLN A 308 -2.69 14.57 -0.89
C GLN A 308 -1.58 14.76 0.14
N GLN A 309 -0.85 15.87 0.09
CA GLN A 309 0.29 16.15 0.97
C GLN A 309 -0.15 16.84 2.27
N ILE A 310 -1.42 17.25 2.36
CA ILE A 310 -1.96 17.94 3.53
C ILE A 310 -1.85 17.10 4.82
N PRO A 311 -2.13 15.79 4.83
CA PRO A 311 -1.87 14.95 6.00
C PRO A 311 -0.44 15.09 6.54
N ASN A 312 0.59 15.14 5.67
CA ASN A 312 1.98 15.31 6.09
C ASN A 312 2.19 16.63 6.83
N ILE A 313 1.55 17.72 6.37
CA ILE A 313 1.60 19.04 7.02
C ILE A 313 0.94 18.98 8.40
N LEU A 314 -0.26 18.38 8.49
CA LEU A 314 -1.03 18.35 9.74
C LEU A 314 -0.39 17.47 10.82
N LEU A 315 0.44 16.51 10.41
CA LEU A 315 1.19 15.64 11.30
C LEU A 315 2.57 16.21 11.68
N LEU A 316 3.01 17.28 11.01
CA LEU A 316 4.26 17.96 11.34
C LEU A 316 4.23 18.44 12.80
N ASN A 317 5.34 18.22 13.53
CA ASN A 317 5.48 18.52 14.96
C ASN A 317 4.53 17.75 15.89
N THR A 318 3.91 16.67 15.41
CA THR A 318 3.19 15.70 16.24
C THR A 318 4.06 14.47 16.52
N ASN A 319 3.60 13.59 17.41
CA ASN A 319 4.25 12.29 17.66
C ASN A 319 3.79 11.20 16.67
N TYR A 320 2.99 11.57 15.65
CA TYR A 320 2.39 10.63 14.70
C TYR A 320 2.94 10.87 13.30
N GLY A 321 3.10 9.79 12.53
CA GLY A 321 3.48 9.80 11.13
C GLY A 321 2.34 9.41 10.20
N ILE A 322 2.66 9.34 8.91
CA ILE A 322 1.71 8.94 7.86
C ILE A 322 1.25 7.50 8.05
N GLY A 323 2.14 6.63 8.52
CA GLY A 323 1.82 5.23 8.82
C GLY A 323 0.75 5.10 9.90
N ASP A 324 0.87 5.87 10.99
CA ASP A 324 -0.11 5.89 12.09
C ASP A 324 -1.49 6.36 11.62
N LEU A 325 -1.51 7.43 10.81
CA LEU A 325 -2.76 7.94 10.25
C LEU A 325 -3.41 6.90 9.33
N ASP A 326 -2.62 6.25 8.46
CA ASP A 326 -3.14 5.20 7.58
C ASP A 326 -3.73 4.04 8.38
N ASP A 327 -3.03 3.54 9.41
CA ASP A 327 -3.55 2.47 10.26
C ASP A 327 -4.85 2.85 10.95
N GLY A 328 -4.96 4.09 11.46
CA GLY A 328 -6.20 4.61 12.03
C GLY A 328 -7.35 4.68 11.01
N LEU A 329 -7.07 5.19 9.80
CA LEU A 329 -8.05 5.28 8.71
C LEU A 329 -8.52 3.89 8.24
N MET A 330 -7.59 2.94 8.11
CA MET A 330 -7.88 1.56 7.73
C MET A 330 -8.70 0.84 8.79
N TYR A 331 -8.37 1.03 10.07
CA TYR A 331 -9.16 0.51 11.18
C TYR A 331 -10.60 1.04 11.15
N ILE A 332 -10.79 2.35 10.96
CA ILE A 332 -12.12 2.97 10.88
C ILE A 332 -12.87 2.46 9.63
N GLY A 333 -12.22 2.46 8.47
CA GLY A 333 -12.81 2.08 7.19
C GLY A 333 -13.26 0.62 7.14
N THR A 334 -12.53 -0.27 7.81
CA THR A 334 -12.79 -1.71 7.84
C THR A 334 -13.83 -2.09 8.90
N ASN A 335 -13.83 -1.45 10.07
CA ASN A 335 -14.65 -1.90 11.20
C ASN A 335 -15.95 -1.09 11.40
N TYR A 336 -16.02 0.13 10.87
CA TYR A 336 -17.13 1.05 11.15
C TYR A 336 -17.70 1.71 9.90
N CYS A 337 -16.85 2.34 9.09
CA CYS A 337 -17.27 3.14 7.95
C CYS A 337 -17.43 2.27 6.70
N PHE A 338 -18.41 1.37 6.68
CA PHE A 338 -18.63 0.46 5.55
C PHE A 338 -19.08 1.15 4.27
N ASN A 339 -18.81 0.53 3.10
CA ASN A 339 -19.13 1.05 1.77
C ASN A 339 -20.62 0.87 1.38
N HIS A 340 -21.52 1.22 2.29
CA HIS A 340 -22.95 1.28 2.08
C HIS A 340 -23.56 2.44 2.89
N ASP A 341 -24.88 2.53 2.90
CA ASP A 341 -25.71 3.53 3.58
C ASP A 341 -25.88 3.31 5.08
N GLU A 342 -25.62 2.09 5.56
CA GLU A 342 -25.75 1.71 6.98
C GLU A 342 -24.41 1.45 7.72
N PRO A 343 -23.40 2.34 7.69
CA PRO A 343 -22.17 2.16 8.48
C PRO A 343 -22.46 2.18 10.00
N ARG A 344 -21.57 1.59 10.81
CA ARG A 344 -21.68 1.56 12.28
C ARG A 344 -21.30 2.90 12.92
N CYS A 345 -21.93 4.00 12.49
CA CYS A 345 -21.57 5.36 12.90
C CYS A 345 -21.65 5.57 14.43
N PHE A 346 -22.67 5.03 15.10
CA PHE A 346 -22.84 5.23 16.55
C PHE A 346 -21.69 4.65 17.39
N GLN A 347 -21.02 3.61 16.88
CA GLN A 347 -19.88 2.94 17.52
C GLN A 347 -18.52 3.46 17.03
N CYS A 348 -18.51 4.29 15.99
CA CYS A 348 -17.28 4.80 15.39
C CYS A 348 -16.55 5.76 16.34
N PRO A 349 -15.23 5.62 16.55
CA PRO A 349 -14.49 6.46 17.50
C PRO A 349 -14.48 7.95 17.12
N VAL A 350 -14.66 8.27 15.82
CA VAL A 350 -14.66 9.64 15.31
C VAL A 350 -16.07 10.19 15.03
N LYS A 351 -17.12 9.56 15.57
CA LYS A 351 -18.53 9.92 15.26
C LYS A 351 -18.85 11.39 15.49
N ASN A 352 -18.30 11.99 16.55
CA ASN A 352 -18.55 13.39 16.91
C ASN A 352 -17.86 14.37 15.96
N LEU A 353 -16.84 13.92 15.22
CA LEU A 353 -16.11 14.72 14.23
C LEU A 353 -16.62 14.46 12.80
N CYS A 354 -17.47 13.45 12.60
CA CYS A 354 -17.87 13.00 11.28
C CYS A 354 -19.03 13.85 10.75
N LEU A 355 -18.74 14.75 9.81
CA LEU A 355 -19.75 15.62 9.18
C LEU A 355 -20.89 14.81 8.55
N GLY A 356 -20.58 13.67 7.94
CA GLY A 356 -21.56 12.77 7.36
C GLY A 356 -22.54 12.18 8.37
N TYR A 357 -22.13 11.99 9.63
CA TYR A 357 -23.02 11.46 10.67
C TYR A 357 -23.82 12.57 11.36
N THR A 358 -23.21 13.74 11.58
CA THR A 358 -23.81 14.80 12.40
C THR A 358 -24.75 15.70 11.61
N ASN A 359 -24.27 16.25 10.48
CA ASN A 359 -24.95 17.37 9.81
C ASN A 359 -25.24 17.12 8.32
N ARG A 360 -24.58 16.16 7.67
CA ARG A 360 -24.63 15.95 6.21
C ARG A 360 -24.73 14.47 5.81
N ASN A 361 -25.84 13.84 6.18
CA ASN A 361 -26.08 12.41 5.93
C ASN A 361 -25.98 12.01 4.44
N GLU A 362 -26.14 12.94 3.51
CA GLU A 362 -25.93 12.70 2.08
C GLU A 362 -24.51 12.23 1.74
N LEU A 363 -23.49 12.57 2.54
CA LEU A 363 -22.12 12.09 2.33
C LEU A 363 -22.01 10.56 2.53
N ILE A 364 -22.91 9.98 3.33
CA ILE A 364 -23.00 8.53 3.57
C ILE A 364 -23.94 7.88 2.55
N THR A 365 -25.12 8.47 2.35
CA THR A 365 -26.20 7.82 1.58
C THR A 365 -26.02 7.94 0.06
N ASN A 366 -25.30 8.95 -0.44
CA ASN A 366 -25.17 9.22 -1.88
C ASN A 366 -23.83 8.81 -2.51
N TYR A 367 -22.81 8.47 -1.71
CA TYR A 367 -21.46 8.20 -2.21
C TYR A 367 -20.95 6.80 -1.85
N ARG A 368 -20.22 6.19 -2.79
CA ARG A 368 -19.57 4.87 -2.68
C ARG A 368 -18.13 4.97 -3.17
N THR A 369 -17.26 4.10 -2.67
CA THR A 369 -15.87 3.95 -3.14
C THR A 369 -15.60 2.63 -3.81
#